data_AF-A0A7S0R159-F1
#
_entry.id   AF-A0A7S0R159-F1
#
_cell.length_a   1.000
_cell.length_b   1.000
_cell.length_c   1.000
_cell.angle_alpha   90.00
_cell.angle_beta   90.00
_cell.angle_gamma   90.00
#
_symmetry.space_group_name_H-M   'P 1'
#
loop_
_entity.id
_entity.type
_entity.pdbx_description
1 polymer ?
#
loop_
_entity_poly.entity_id
_entity_poly.type
_entity_poly.pdbx_seq_one_letter_code
_entity_poly.pdbx_strand_id
1 'polypeptide(L)'
;MPAKKASDPEPEPEPVDVEPSPPPPQIPDSDGYRVTLFGDGSGTILYPSERVAASITITRDVRQCLFMHDDRHSTILASFDVDGVGNANFKDGAPRLVVTKRGWTQSDEKGDYVAKGEWPRENGSEIRFQLNKCFTFIFKDRQNMTVIYSADGATHEFACGEVRKRADKDTYLDKAMGTIGGKVIMNVDRGHELHHFTTTTENHKYVALGPHHKATRRTGVNSLPTMLQTVEIDEFKTMVDEQNLLQQRLKLLNTLPVPLYGTSRDGGAFSLSMGSTASAKSILSASHKMFFTQPIKANTVDELPPIQFTKAQKKTLRSLYKLNPNSKSNYRSRREKIKQLKVRDFDDAVARNPSQTLFIACCMADWQPLCRKVMPVLEEINQEVRKVPATPTSIGPDGELVKPQDDEGPLAGKKVQIVTMDMSESRMLQTRYNFRCVPMFLCYFGAQLVHASNTMRTKNEFIAQAVSAIDAGMKGYFLPKDFKFQGVTTNDAGGHAILDRCM
;
A
#
# COMPACT_ATOMS: atom_id res chain seq x y z
N MET A 1 -60.55 13.05 -22.23
CA MET A 1 -59.14 13.06 -21.83
C MET A 1 -58.31 13.35 -23.07
N PRO A 2 -57.57 14.47 -23.15
CA PRO A 2 -56.80 14.80 -24.34
C PRO A 2 -55.44 14.09 -24.33
N ALA A 3 -55.05 13.57 -25.50
CA ALA A 3 -53.80 12.86 -25.72
C ALA A 3 -52.59 13.81 -25.62
N LYS A 4 -51.57 13.39 -24.86
CA LYS A 4 -50.27 14.08 -24.77
C LYS A 4 -49.51 13.92 -26.09
N LYS A 5 -49.17 15.06 -26.72
CA LYS A 5 -48.19 15.16 -27.81
C LYS A 5 -46.80 14.76 -27.30
N ALA A 6 -46.14 13.86 -28.01
CA ALA A 6 -44.73 13.54 -27.83
C ALA A 6 -43.89 14.73 -28.32
N SER A 7 -42.92 15.14 -27.52
CA SER A 7 -41.91 16.16 -27.82
C SER A 7 -40.74 15.54 -28.58
N ASP A 8 -40.28 16.22 -29.62
CA ASP A 8 -39.15 15.81 -30.46
C ASP A 8 -37.82 15.78 -29.67
N PRO A 9 -36.91 14.84 -30.00
CA PRO A 9 -35.63 14.69 -29.32
C PRO A 9 -34.64 15.82 -29.68
N GLU A 10 -34.00 16.34 -28.65
CA GLU A 10 -32.99 17.41 -28.70
C GLU A 10 -31.69 16.90 -29.36
N PRO A 11 -31.04 17.69 -30.23
CA PRO A 11 -29.87 17.26 -30.99
C PRO A 11 -28.63 17.12 -30.10
N GLU A 12 -27.88 16.02 -30.29
CA GLU A 12 -26.62 15.75 -29.58
C GLU A 12 -25.53 16.78 -29.92
N PRO A 13 -24.74 17.24 -28.93
CA PRO A 13 -23.69 18.22 -29.15
C PRO A 13 -22.48 17.61 -29.89
N GLU A 14 -21.98 18.35 -30.88
CA GLU A 14 -20.81 17.96 -31.67
C GLU A 14 -19.52 17.89 -30.83
N PRO A 15 -18.60 16.95 -31.13
CA PRO A 15 -17.35 16.77 -30.39
C PRO A 15 -16.39 17.93 -30.61
N VAL A 16 -15.87 18.49 -29.51
CA VAL A 16 -14.91 19.58 -29.50
C VAL A 16 -13.50 19.01 -29.72
N ASP A 17 -12.83 19.44 -30.79
CA ASP A 17 -11.43 19.12 -31.08
C ASP A 17 -10.49 19.69 -29.99
N VAL A 18 -9.74 18.81 -29.33
CA VAL A 18 -8.76 19.18 -28.31
C VAL A 18 -7.40 19.39 -28.97
N GLU A 19 -6.91 20.63 -28.95
CA GLU A 19 -5.58 21.01 -29.46
C GLU A 19 -4.44 20.33 -28.66
N PRO A 20 -3.40 19.78 -29.32
CA PRO A 20 -2.28 19.15 -28.63
C PRO A 20 -1.43 20.19 -27.87
N SER A 21 -1.18 19.91 -26.60
CA SER A 21 -0.35 20.74 -25.71
C SER A 21 1.06 21.00 -26.28
N PRO A 22 1.60 22.22 -26.14
CA PRO A 22 2.90 22.60 -26.70
C PRO A 22 4.06 21.86 -26.02
N PRO A 23 5.16 21.57 -26.76
CA PRO A 23 6.35 20.92 -26.21
C PRO A 23 7.02 21.83 -25.15
N PRO A 24 7.62 21.24 -24.09
CA PRO A 24 8.28 21.99 -23.03
C PRO A 24 9.46 22.82 -23.57
N PRO A 25 9.70 24.02 -23.01
CA PRO A 25 10.75 24.93 -23.47
C PRO A 25 12.13 24.30 -23.28
N GLN A 26 12.90 24.21 -24.36
CA GLN A 26 14.30 23.78 -24.34
C GLN A 26 15.17 24.97 -23.94
N ILE A 27 15.82 24.89 -22.78
CA ILE A 27 16.80 25.87 -22.31
C ILE A 27 18.10 25.65 -23.10
N PRO A 28 18.74 26.68 -23.66
CA PRO A 28 19.90 26.54 -24.55
C PRO A 28 21.06 25.79 -23.86
N ASP A 29 21.64 24.83 -24.60
CA ASP A 29 22.81 24.04 -24.21
C ASP A 29 23.97 24.99 -23.88
N SER A 30 24.23 25.18 -22.58
CA SER A 30 25.52 25.68 -22.11
C SER A 30 26.35 24.45 -21.72
N ASP A 31 27.59 24.41 -22.18
CA ASP A 31 28.52 23.25 -22.19
C ASP A 31 28.91 22.65 -20.80
N GLY A 32 28.14 22.84 -19.73
CA GLY A 32 28.50 22.40 -18.38
C GLY A 32 27.76 21.18 -17.88
N TYR A 33 26.44 21.14 -17.95
CA TYR A 33 25.63 20.06 -17.37
C TYR A 33 24.20 20.16 -17.89
N ARG A 34 23.54 19.02 -18.07
CA ARG A 34 22.16 18.98 -18.57
C ARG A 34 21.18 18.81 -17.43
N VAL A 35 20.29 19.78 -17.29
CA VAL A 35 19.18 19.76 -16.34
C VAL A 35 17.89 19.56 -17.13
N THR A 36 17.28 18.40 -16.93
CA THR A 36 15.95 18.09 -17.45
C THR A 36 14.98 18.06 -16.26
N LEU A 37 14.52 19.23 -15.84
CA LEU A 37 13.48 19.38 -14.83
C LEU A 37 12.14 19.70 -15.50
N PHE A 38 11.10 18.97 -15.11
CA PHE A 38 9.72 19.20 -15.51
C PHE A 38 9.07 20.25 -14.59
N GLY A 39 7.96 20.84 -15.03
CA GLY A 39 7.27 21.90 -14.29
C GLY A 39 6.73 21.49 -12.92
N ASP A 40 6.62 20.19 -12.65
CA ASP A 40 6.24 19.64 -11.34
C ASP A 40 7.43 19.47 -10.38
N GLY A 41 8.65 19.79 -10.82
CA GLY A 41 9.89 19.61 -10.06
C GLY A 41 10.46 18.18 -10.14
N SER A 42 9.83 17.27 -10.90
CA SER A 42 10.43 15.99 -11.24
C SER A 42 11.49 16.19 -12.32
N GLY A 43 12.42 15.24 -12.46
CA GLY A 43 13.41 15.31 -13.50
C GLY A 43 14.74 14.68 -13.15
N THR A 44 15.70 14.86 -14.04
CA THR A 44 17.05 14.34 -13.90
C THR A 44 18.08 15.43 -14.14
N ILE A 45 19.19 15.35 -13.42
CA ILE A 45 20.35 16.21 -13.60
C ILE A 45 21.52 15.32 -13.92
N LEU A 46 22.26 15.68 -14.96
CA LEU A 46 23.45 14.97 -15.38
C LEU A 46 24.71 15.71 -14.89
N TYR A 47 25.73 14.93 -14.56
CA TYR A 47 27.10 15.44 -14.43
C TYR A 47 27.64 15.89 -15.79
N PRO A 48 28.76 16.62 -15.83
CA PRO A 48 29.51 16.89 -17.07
C PRO A 48 29.95 15.60 -17.80
N SER A 49 30.06 14.48 -17.07
CA SER A 49 30.32 13.14 -17.61
C SER A 49 29.12 12.50 -18.31
N GLU A 50 27.98 13.20 -18.39
CA GLU A 50 26.68 12.73 -18.88
C GLU A 50 26.02 11.62 -18.03
N ARG A 51 26.60 11.27 -16.89
CA ARG A 51 25.98 10.34 -15.93
C ARG A 51 24.95 11.05 -15.07
N VAL A 52 23.96 10.31 -14.58
CA VAL A 52 22.90 10.88 -13.73
C VAL A 52 23.47 11.25 -12.36
N ALA A 53 23.41 12.54 -12.02
CA ALA A 53 23.77 13.07 -10.72
C ALA A 53 22.60 13.02 -9.74
N ALA A 54 21.43 13.46 -10.17
CA ALA A 54 20.20 13.44 -9.38
C ALA A 54 19.02 12.96 -10.23
N SER A 55 18.14 12.19 -9.61
CA SER A 55 16.85 11.77 -10.18
C SER A 55 15.76 12.05 -9.16
N ILE A 56 14.80 12.89 -9.53
CA ILE A 56 13.68 13.29 -8.70
C ILE A 56 12.42 12.77 -9.38
N THR A 57 11.77 11.80 -8.74
CA THR A 57 10.53 11.24 -9.24
C THR A 57 9.39 11.75 -8.38
N ILE A 58 8.44 12.44 -9.02
CA ILE A 58 7.20 12.88 -8.38
C ILE A 58 6.05 12.17 -9.07
N THR A 59 5.26 11.47 -8.29
CA THR A 59 4.01 10.80 -8.68
C THR A 59 2.96 11.19 -7.65
N ARG A 60 1.67 11.02 -7.98
CA ARG A 60 0.54 11.41 -7.11
C ARG A 60 0.70 11.08 -5.62
N ASP A 61 1.31 9.93 -5.31
CA ASP A 61 1.50 9.46 -3.94
C ASP A 61 2.96 9.26 -3.53
N VAL A 62 3.92 9.45 -4.45
CA VAL A 62 5.32 9.10 -4.21
C VAL A 62 6.19 10.25 -4.69
N ARG A 63 6.96 10.82 -3.76
CA ARG A 63 8.11 11.66 -4.08
C ARG A 63 9.36 10.91 -3.65
N GLN A 64 10.30 10.75 -4.55
CA GLN A 64 11.58 10.11 -4.27
C GLN A 64 12.71 10.96 -4.86
N CYS A 65 13.67 11.32 -4.01
CA CYS A 65 14.87 12.04 -4.40
C CYS A 65 16.05 11.06 -4.31
N LEU A 66 16.70 10.80 -5.44
CA LEU A 66 17.87 9.91 -5.53
C LEU A 66 19.07 10.72 -6.02
N PHE A 67 20.18 10.61 -5.29
CA PHE A 67 21.45 11.27 -5.62
C PHE A 67 22.53 10.20 -5.81
N MET A 68 23.23 10.26 -6.93
CA MET A 68 24.18 9.24 -7.38
C MET A 68 25.57 9.82 -7.55
N HIS A 69 26.58 8.98 -7.33
CA HIS A 69 27.97 9.32 -7.59
C HIS A 69 28.26 9.31 -9.10
N ASP A 70 29.23 10.11 -9.54
CA ASP A 70 29.74 10.06 -10.91
C ASP A 70 30.69 8.86 -11.08
N ASP A 71 30.15 7.65 -11.02
CA ASP A 71 30.86 6.40 -11.28
C ASP A 71 30.08 5.52 -12.27
N ARG A 72 30.72 4.47 -12.78
CA ARG A 72 30.07 3.54 -13.74
C ARG A 72 28.94 2.72 -13.10
N HIS A 73 28.94 2.60 -11.78
CA HIS A 73 27.97 1.81 -11.03
C HIS A 73 26.77 2.65 -10.57
N SER A 74 26.79 3.97 -10.77
CA SER A 74 25.78 4.91 -10.28
C SER A 74 25.52 4.74 -8.79
N THR A 75 26.59 4.68 -8.00
CA THR A 75 26.53 4.40 -6.56
C THR A 75 25.64 5.43 -5.86
N ILE A 76 24.65 4.98 -5.09
CA ILE A 76 23.66 5.85 -4.44
C ILE A 76 24.31 6.56 -3.24
N LEU A 77 24.45 7.87 -3.35
CA LEU A 77 24.95 8.74 -2.29
C LEU A 77 23.87 9.15 -1.29
N ALA A 78 22.64 9.37 -1.77
CA ALA A 78 21.52 9.61 -0.88
C ALA A 78 20.19 9.24 -1.53
N SER A 79 19.23 8.79 -0.73
CA SER A 79 17.87 8.48 -1.15
C SER A 79 16.89 8.91 -0.08
N PHE A 80 15.90 9.73 -0.42
CA PHE A 80 14.84 10.19 0.49
C PHE A 80 13.46 10.05 -0.14
N ASP A 81 12.47 9.67 0.67
CA ASP A 81 11.06 9.59 0.29
C ASP A 81 10.29 10.87 0.65
N VAL A 82 8.97 10.87 0.36
CA VAL A 82 8.05 11.99 0.62
C VAL A 82 7.92 12.34 2.11
N ASP A 83 8.16 11.37 2.99
CA ASP A 83 8.08 11.53 4.44
C ASP A 83 9.42 12.00 5.04
N GLY A 84 10.42 12.29 4.20
CA GLY A 84 11.78 12.63 4.61
C GLY A 84 12.51 11.44 5.25
N VAL A 85 12.10 10.22 4.94
CA VAL A 85 12.74 8.97 5.41
C VAL A 85 13.70 8.51 4.33
N GLY A 86 14.89 8.11 4.75
CA GLY A 86 15.95 7.83 3.79
C GLY A 86 17.32 7.63 4.41
N ASN A 87 18.33 7.65 3.55
CA ASN A 87 19.71 7.58 3.96
C ASN A 87 20.60 8.48 3.09
N ALA A 88 21.72 8.88 3.68
CA ALA A 88 22.89 9.41 2.99
C ALA A 88 24.07 8.49 3.32
N ASN A 89 24.84 8.14 2.30
CA ASN A 89 25.89 7.14 2.36
C ASN A 89 27.26 7.78 2.12
N PHE A 90 28.31 7.11 2.59
CA PHE A 90 29.68 7.35 2.14
C PHE A 90 29.86 6.88 0.69
N LYS A 91 31.02 7.22 0.10
CA LYS A 91 31.37 6.77 -1.26
C LYS A 91 31.42 5.25 -1.40
N ASP A 92 31.72 4.56 -0.31
CA ASP A 92 31.77 3.10 -0.26
C ASP A 92 30.38 2.45 -0.12
N GLY A 93 29.32 3.25 -0.10
CA GLY A 93 27.93 2.79 0.07
C GLY A 93 27.52 2.54 1.52
N ALA A 94 28.44 2.62 2.49
CA ALA A 94 28.13 2.51 3.91
C ALA A 94 27.24 3.69 4.37
N PRO A 95 26.22 3.45 5.22
CA PRO A 95 25.30 4.50 5.65
C PRO A 95 25.99 5.50 6.58
N ARG A 96 25.97 6.78 6.23
CA ARG A 96 26.50 7.89 7.04
C ARG A 96 25.42 8.53 7.89
N LEU A 97 24.23 8.71 7.33
CA LEU A 97 23.06 9.21 8.03
C LEU A 97 21.87 8.38 7.62
N VAL A 98 21.13 7.86 8.59
CA VAL A 98 19.85 7.18 8.37
C VAL A 98 18.77 7.99 9.05
N VAL A 99 17.74 8.35 8.29
CA VAL A 99 16.60 9.15 8.75
C VAL A 99 15.37 8.25 8.71
N THR A 100 14.70 8.09 9.83
CA THR A 100 13.53 7.23 9.98
C THR A 100 12.34 8.03 10.53
N LYS A 101 11.14 7.45 10.48
CA LYS A 101 9.94 8.07 11.09
C LYS A 101 10.06 8.29 12.59
N ARG A 102 10.90 7.51 13.29
CA ARG A 102 11.08 7.55 14.75
C ARG A 102 12.21 8.49 15.18
N GLY A 103 13.26 8.58 14.37
CA GLY A 103 14.45 9.35 14.70
C GLY A 103 15.50 9.28 13.61
N TRP A 104 16.73 9.60 13.95
CA TRP A 104 17.87 9.62 13.03
C TRP A 104 19.12 9.06 13.71
N THR A 105 20.02 8.50 12.90
CA THR A 105 21.33 8.00 13.35
C THR A 105 22.41 8.43 12.38
N GLN A 106 23.51 8.94 12.91
CA GLN A 106 24.71 9.32 12.17
C GLN A 106 25.86 8.38 12.55
N SER A 107 26.55 7.87 11.53
CA SER A 107 27.68 6.97 11.67
C SER A 107 28.94 7.58 11.04
N ASP A 108 30.10 7.13 11.51
CA ASP A 108 31.40 7.45 10.90
C ASP A 108 31.75 6.49 9.75
N GLU A 109 32.90 6.71 9.10
CA GLU A 109 33.37 5.87 7.98
C GLU A 109 33.66 4.41 8.39
N LYS A 110 33.85 4.14 9.68
CA LYS A 110 34.05 2.78 10.21
C LYS A 110 32.71 2.08 10.51
N GLY A 111 31.60 2.82 10.45
CA GLY A 111 30.26 2.33 10.76
C GLY A 111 29.87 2.51 12.23
N ASP A 112 30.72 3.14 13.05
CA ASP A 112 30.44 3.40 14.45
C ASP A 112 29.46 4.57 14.61
N TYR A 113 28.54 4.47 15.57
CA TYR A 113 27.53 5.50 15.80
C TYR A 113 28.14 6.74 16.44
N VAL A 114 28.14 7.85 15.70
CA VAL A 114 28.59 9.16 16.19
C VAL A 114 27.48 9.87 16.95
N ALA A 115 26.26 9.85 16.41
CA ALA A 115 25.12 10.52 17.01
C ALA A 115 23.81 9.79 16.70
N LYS A 116 22.84 9.90 17.61
CA LYS A 116 21.48 9.42 17.40
C LYS A 116 20.50 10.36 18.09
N GLY A 117 19.29 10.48 17.56
CA GLY A 117 18.24 11.28 18.16
C GLY A 117 16.85 10.83 17.75
N GLU A 118 15.85 11.22 18.53
CA GLU A 118 14.44 11.03 18.24
C GLU A 118 13.80 12.37 17.80
N TRP A 119 12.59 12.30 17.25
CA TRP A 119 11.81 13.49 16.89
C TRP A 119 10.88 13.92 18.02
N PRO A 120 10.58 15.23 18.17
CA PRO A 120 11.15 16.37 17.47
C PRO A 120 12.58 16.67 17.93
N ARG A 121 13.41 17.25 17.05
CA ARG A 121 14.79 17.58 17.37
C ARG A 121 14.82 18.87 18.19
N GLU A 122 15.01 18.78 19.50
CA GLU A 122 14.74 19.89 20.43
C GLU A 122 15.70 21.09 20.31
N ASN A 123 16.95 20.91 19.85
CA ASN A 123 17.91 21.99 19.57
C ASN A 123 19.06 21.44 18.71
N GLY A 124 18.74 20.99 17.50
CA GLY A 124 19.70 20.33 16.64
C GLY A 124 20.67 21.30 15.97
N SER A 125 21.96 21.20 16.28
CA SER A 125 23.01 21.79 15.44
C SER A 125 22.86 21.28 14.00
N GLU A 126 23.01 22.16 13.02
CA GLU A 126 22.94 21.76 11.61
C GLU A 126 24.02 20.70 11.33
N ILE A 127 23.60 19.53 10.85
CA ILE A 127 24.53 18.49 10.42
C ILE A 127 24.80 18.75 8.94
N ARG A 128 26.00 19.23 8.63
CA ARG A 128 26.43 19.52 7.25
C ARG A 128 27.60 18.64 6.88
N PHE A 129 27.51 17.98 5.73
CA PHE A 129 28.62 17.23 5.17
C PHE A 129 28.56 17.12 3.65
N GLN A 130 29.72 16.97 3.01
CA GLN A 130 29.80 16.70 1.58
C GLN A 130 29.58 15.20 1.32
N LEU A 131 28.70 14.90 0.35
CA LEU A 131 28.49 13.54 -0.16
C LEU A 131 29.57 13.20 -1.19
N ASN A 132 29.88 14.14 -2.08
CA ASN A 132 30.98 14.07 -3.03
C ASN A 132 31.48 15.49 -3.38
N LYS A 133 32.26 15.64 -4.46
CA LYS A 133 32.79 16.94 -4.89
C LYS A 133 31.71 17.96 -5.29
N CYS A 134 30.55 17.47 -5.76
CA CYS A 134 29.47 18.31 -6.29
C CYS A 134 28.30 18.45 -5.32
N PHE A 135 28.09 17.48 -4.42
CA PHE A 135 26.95 17.43 -3.53
C PHE A 135 27.31 17.75 -2.09
N THR A 136 26.64 18.76 -1.53
CA THR A 136 26.65 19.07 -0.10
C THR A 136 25.28 18.79 0.50
N PHE A 137 25.23 17.99 1.56
CA PHE A 137 24.01 17.68 2.29
C PHE A 137 23.93 18.50 3.57
N ILE A 138 22.75 19.07 3.82
CA ILE A 138 22.42 19.89 4.99
C ILE A 138 21.19 19.29 5.66
N PHE A 139 21.34 18.89 6.93
CA PHE A 139 20.29 18.30 7.74
C PHE A 139 20.06 19.09 9.02
N LYS A 140 18.90 19.75 9.11
CA LYS A 140 18.45 20.46 10.32
C LYS A 140 17.41 19.65 11.06
N ASP A 141 16.36 19.22 10.39
CA ASP A 141 15.32 18.34 10.91
C ASP A 141 14.72 17.51 9.76
N ARG A 142 13.64 16.76 10.03
CA ARG A 142 12.99 15.91 9.03
C ARG A 142 12.38 16.70 7.86
N GLN A 143 11.97 17.95 8.09
CA GLN A 143 11.31 18.82 7.10
C GLN A 143 12.31 19.70 6.35
N ASN A 144 13.43 20.01 6.99
CA ASN A 144 14.48 20.91 6.55
C ASN A 144 15.73 20.08 6.23
N MET A 145 15.61 19.30 5.15
CA MET A 145 16.70 18.55 4.54
C MET A 145 16.94 19.08 3.14
N THR A 146 18.19 19.47 2.87
CA THR A 146 18.57 20.08 1.60
C THR A 146 19.81 19.37 1.04
N VAL A 147 19.76 19.04 -0.25
CA VAL A 147 20.94 18.65 -1.03
C VAL A 147 21.26 19.79 -1.98
N ILE A 148 22.49 20.31 -1.92
CA ILE A 148 22.98 21.33 -2.84
C ILE A 148 23.92 20.66 -3.85
N TYR A 149 23.61 20.76 -5.13
CA TYR A 149 24.48 20.38 -6.23
C TYR A 149 25.21 21.62 -6.76
N SER A 150 26.53 21.54 -6.90
CA SER A 150 27.35 22.58 -7.51
C SER A 150 28.33 21.97 -8.51
N ALA A 151 28.21 22.39 -9.77
CA ALA A 151 29.08 22.01 -10.89
C ALA A 151 29.12 23.15 -11.91
N ASP A 152 30.29 23.42 -12.49
CA ASP A 152 30.50 24.40 -13.57
C ASP A 152 29.89 25.79 -13.31
N GLY A 153 30.02 26.27 -12.07
CA GLY A 153 29.53 27.59 -11.65
C GLY A 153 28.02 27.66 -11.41
N ALA A 154 27.27 26.60 -11.68
CA ALA A 154 25.86 26.51 -11.36
C ALA A 154 25.64 25.85 -10.00
N THR A 155 24.55 26.24 -9.35
CA THR A 155 24.13 25.68 -8.07
C THR A 155 22.65 25.39 -8.09
N HIS A 156 22.27 24.16 -7.75
CA HIS A 156 20.88 23.73 -7.63
C HIS A 156 20.61 23.19 -6.24
N GLU A 157 19.49 23.59 -5.66
CA GLU A 157 19.08 23.22 -4.32
C GLU A 157 17.86 22.28 -4.37
N PHE A 158 17.95 21.12 -3.70
CA PHE A 158 16.87 20.13 -3.62
C PHE A 158 16.35 20.03 -2.20
N ALA A 159 15.11 20.46 -2.00
CA ALA A 159 14.37 20.22 -0.77
C ALA A 159 13.96 18.75 -0.68
N CYS A 160 14.68 17.96 0.11
CA CYS A 160 14.47 16.52 0.30
C CYS A 160 13.67 16.20 1.57
N GLY A 161 13.30 17.22 2.33
CA GLY A 161 12.55 17.07 3.58
C GLY A 161 11.12 16.58 3.38
N GLU A 162 10.51 16.17 4.50
CA GLU A 162 9.08 15.84 4.58
C GLU A 162 8.23 17.02 4.10
N VAL A 163 7.53 16.82 2.99
CA VAL A 163 6.53 17.79 2.51
C VAL A 163 5.20 17.38 3.11
N ARG A 164 4.72 18.15 4.09
CA ARG A 164 3.34 17.96 4.55
C ARG A 164 2.40 18.28 3.40
N LYS A 165 1.48 17.36 3.09
CA LYS A 165 0.37 17.55 2.12
C LYS A 165 -0.49 18.80 2.39
N ARG A 166 -0.28 19.47 3.53
CA ARG A 166 -0.91 20.71 3.95
C ARG A 166 0.17 21.54 4.62
N ALA A 167 0.80 22.46 3.90
CA ALA A 167 1.48 23.56 4.56
C ALA A 167 0.41 24.38 5.28
N ASP A 168 0.58 24.70 6.56
CA ASP A 168 -0.48 25.29 7.41
C ASP A 168 -1.02 26.66 6.95
N LYS A 169 -0.54 27.20 5.81
CA LYS A 169 -1.12 28.34 5.11
C LYS A 169 -2.31 27.98 4.20
N ASP A 170 -2.49 26.71 3.83
CA ASP A 170 -3.67 26.24 3.10
C ASP A 170 -4.69 25.70 4.12
N THR A 171 -5.43 26.59 4.76
CA THR A 171 -6.61 26.12 5.51
C THR A 171 -7.63 25.59 4.50
N TYR A 172 -8.45 24.61 4.91
CA TYR A 172 -9.51 24.03 4.06
C TYR A 172 -10.48 25.11 3.50
N LEU A 173 -10.50 26.27 4.15
CA LEU A 173 -11.29 27.43 3.80
C LEU A 173 -10.65 28.27 2.68
N ASP A 174 -9.33 28.22 2.50
CA ASP A 174 -8.64 28.96 1.41
C ASP A 174 -8.89 28.32 0.03
N LYS A 175 -9.32 27.04 0.02
CA LYS A 175 -9.76 26.32 -1.19
C LYS A 175 -11.28 26.41 -1.42
N ALA A 176 -12.00 27.10 -0.54
CA ALA A 176 -13.42 27.33 -0.72
C ALA A 176 -13.63 28.43 -1.76
N MET A 177 -14.38 28.12 -2.83
CA MET A 177 -14.85 29.14 -3.76
C MET A 177 -16.01 29.98 -3.19
N GLY A 178 -16.60 29.52 -2.09
CA GLY A 178 -17.69 30.16 -1.40
C GLY A 178 -18.60 29.14 -0.72
N THR A 179 -19.67 29.64 -0.11
CA THR A 179 -20.75 28.83 0.48
C THR A 179 -22.05 29.08 -0.25
N ILE A 180 -22.66 28.02 -0.79
CA ILE A 180 -24.02 28.08 -1.36
C ILE A 180 -24.94 27.27 -0.44
N GLY A 181 -25.92 27.95 0.17
CA GLY A 181 -26.88 27.31 1.08
C GLY A 181 -26.26 26.70 2.34
N GLY A 182 -25.18 27.29 2.86
CA GLY A 182 -24.47 26.78 4.05
C GLY A 182 -23.54 25.60 3.79
N LYS A 183 -23.42 25.13 2.54
CA LYS A 183 -22.41 24.13 2.13
C LYS A 183 -21.23 24.82 1.46
N VAL A 184 -20.03 24.52 1.95
CA VAL A 184 -18.76 25.00 1.38
C VAL A 184 -18.51 24.26 0.07
N ILE A 185 -18.41 24.99 -1.04
CA ILE A 185 -18.03 24.43 -2.33
C ILE A 185 -16.52 24.58 -2.47
N MET A 186 -15.82 23.45 -2.56
CA MET A 186 -14.38 23.44 -2.78
C MET A 186 -14.06 23.34 -4.26
N ASN A 187 -13.05 24.09 -4.68
CA ASN A 187 -12.44 23.90 -5.99
C ASN A 187 -11.37 22.81 -5.89
N VAL A 188 -11.75 21.59 -6.25
CA VAL A 188 -10.86 20.42 -6.20
C VAL A 188 -9.70 20.60 -7.18
N ASP A 189 -9.96 21.15 -8.36
CA ASP A 189 -8.96 21.33 -9.43
C ASP A 189 -7.91 22.37 -9.05
N ARG A 190 -8.32 23.52 -8.51
CA ARG A 190 -7.40 24.54 -7.96
C ARG A 190 -6.60 24.00 -6.77
N GLY A 191 -7.18 23.09 -6.00
CA GLY A 191 -6.49 22.38 -4.91
C GLY A 191 -5.35 21.50 -5.41
N HIS A 192 -5.47 20.93 -6.61
CA HIS A 192 -4.41 20.17 -7.27
C HIS A 192 -3.33 21.08 -7.87
N GLU A 193 -3.71 22.19 -8.52
CA GLU A 193 -2.77 23.16 -9.10
C GLU A 193 -1.89 23.84 -8.05
N LEU A 194 -2.45 24.27 -6.91
CA LEU A 194 -1.68 24.89 -5.82
C LEU A 194 -0.69 23.93 -5.15
N HIS A 195 -1.00 22.63 -5.11
CA HIS A 195 -0.08 21.61 -4.58
C HIS A 195 1.13 21.40 -5.50
N HIS A 196 0.99 21.61 -6.80
CA HIS A 196 2.13 21.59 -7.72
C HIS A 196 3.00 22.85 -7.56
N PHE A 197 2.39 24.03 -7.41
CA PHE A 197 3.13 25.31 -7.37
C PHE A 197 3.88 25.59 -6.06
N THR A 198 3.35 25.16 -4.90
CA THR A 198 3.96 25.46 -3.59
C THR A 198 5.23 24.67 -3.29
N THR A 199 5.55 23.64 -4.06
CA THR A 199 6.78 22.84 -3.86
C THR A 199 8.06 23.48 -4.40
N THR A 200 7.96 24.60 -5.12
CA THR A 200 9.08 25.13 -5.92
C THR A 200 9.77 26.39 -5.40
N THR A 201 9.21 27.20 -4.48
CA THR A 201 9.77 28.57 -4.28
C THR A 201 9.71 29.23 -2.89
N GLU A 202 9.13 28.67 -1.83
CA GLU A 202 9.09 29.37 -0.52
C GLU A 202 9.66 28.58 0.66
N ASN A 203 10.55 29.24 1.41
CA ASN A 203 11.08 28.81 2.71
C ASN A 203 9.94 28.37 3.66
N HIS A 204 9.82 27.06 3.89
CA HIS A 204 8.83 26.51 4.81
C HIS A 204 9.15 26.94 6.25
N LYS A 205 8.37 27.91 6.74
CA LYS A 205 8.45 28.40 8.12
C LYS A 205 7.93 27.31 9.07
N TYR A 206 8.72 27.00 10.10
CA TYR A 206 8.39 26.04 11.15
C TYR A 206 7.01 26.33 11.75
N VAL A 207 6.07 25.40 11.59
CA VAL A 207 4.80 25.44 12.31
C VAL A 207 4.88 24.44 13.45
N ALA A 208 4.88 24.98 14.66
CA ALA A 208 4.83 24.18 15.87
C ALA A 208 3.64 23.21 15.78
N LEU A 209 3.89 21.94 16.07
CA LEU A 209 2.89 20.89 16.14
C LEU A 209 1.67 21.40 16.92
N GLY A 210 0.49 21.37 16.28
CA GLY A 210 -0.77 21.68 16.96
C GLY A 210 -0.94 20.83 18.24
N PRO A 211 -1.74 21.29 19.21
CA PRO A 211 -1.79 20.76 20.58
C PRO A 211 -2.13 19.25 20.70
N HIS A 212 -2.59 18.62 19.63
CA HIS A 212 -2.96 17.20 19.58
C HIS A 212 -1.83 16.26 19.13
N HIS A 213 -0.69 16.79 18.69
CA HIS A 213 0.42 15.99 18.15
C HIS A 213 1.61 15.82 19.10
N LYS A 214 1.58 16.47 20.27
CA LYS A 214 2.25 15.88 21.43
C LYS A 214 1.59 14.54 21.59
N ALA A 215 2.34 13.45 21.40
CA ALA A 215 1.97 12.20 22.02
C ALA A 215 1.66 12.59 23.46
N THR A 216 0.38 12.60 23.82
CA THR A 216 0.06 12.49 25.23
C THR A 216 0.87 11.27 25.62
N ARG A 217 1.90 11.46 26.45
CA ARG A 217 2.37 10.37 27.29
C ARG A 217 1.08 9.91 27.91
N ARG A 218 0.44 8.91 27.31
CA ARG A 218 -0.48 8.06 28.04
C ARG A 218 0.47 7.53 29.08
N THR A 219 0.43 8.17 30.24
CA THR A 219 0.96 7.66 31.48
C THR A 219 0.23 6.35 31.64
N GLY A 220 0.76 5.32 30.98
CA GLY A 220 0.36 3.97 31.25
C GLY A 220 0.50 3.80 32.74
N VAL A 221 -0.34 2.94 33.29
CA VAL A 221 -0.44 2.64 34.73
C VAL A 221 0.94 2.38 35.38
N ASN A 222 1.99 2.15 34.58
CA ASN A 222 3.38 2.01 34.98
C ASN A 222 4.11 3.28 35.44
N SER A 223 3.67 4.50 35.09
CA SER A 223 4.34 5.75 35.54
C SER A 223 3.72 6.37 36.80
N LEU A 224 2.55 5.87 37.19
CA LEU A 224 1.80 6.30 38.38
C LEU A 224 2.56 5.96 39.69
N PRO A 225 3.18 4.78 39.84
CA PRO A 225 3.99 4.46 41.03
C PRO A 225 5.17 5.42 41.19
N THR A 226 5.83 5.78 40.09
CA THR A 226 6.99 6.68 40.10
C THR A 226 6.61 8.12 40.44
N MET A 227 5.42 8.57 40.02
CA MET A 227 4.88 9.89 40.38
C MET A 227 4.26 9.94 41.78
N LEU A 228 3.79 8.81 42.30
CA LEU A 228 3.25 8.72 43.66
C LEU A 228 4.34 8.50 44.71
N GLN A 229 5.48 7.91 44.36
CA GLN A 229 6.66 7.81 45.23
C GLN A 229 7.20 9.18 45.66
N THR A 230 6.98 10.23 44.87
CA THR A 230 7.36 11.60 45.21
C THR A 230 6.38 12.31 46.15
N VAL A 231 5.23 11.70 46.48
CA VAL A 231 4.23 12.28 47.37
C VAL A 231 4.24 11.52 48.69
N GLU A 232 4.84 12.12 49.73
CA GLU A 232 4.92 11.55 51.09
C GLU A 232 3.58 11.67 51.82
N ILE A 233 2.60 10.87 51.40
CA ILE A 233 1.34 10.70 52.13
C ILE A 233 1.16 9.19 52.33
N ASP A 234 1.09 8.75 53.58
CA ASP A 234 1.08 7.32 53.92
C ASP A 234 -0.13 6.57 53.33
N GLU A 235 -1.23 7.27 53.06
CA GLU A 235 -2.42 6.73 52.37
C GLU A 235 -2.15 6.39 50.88
N PHE A 236 -1.14 7.00 50.26
CA PHE A 236 -0.76 6.69 48.87
C PHE A 236 0.20 5.50 48.77
N LYS A 237 0.98 5.21 49.82
CA LYS A 237 1.87 4.03 49.85
C LYS A 237 1.06 2.74 49.77
N THR A 238 -0.01 2.63 50.55
CA THR A 238 -0.91 1.46 50.52
C THR A 238 -1.52 1.25 49.14
N MET A 239 -1.93 2.34 48.48
CA MET A 239 -2.52 2.29 47.14
C MET A 239 -1.49 1.91 46.05
N VAL A 240 -0.23 2.36 46.18
CA VAL A 240 0.88 1.97 45.31
C VAL A 240 1.24 0.48 45.51
N ASP A 241 1.24 0.01 46.75
CA ASP A 241 1.50 -1.40 47.08
C ASP A 241 0.39 -2.32 46.54
N GLU A 242 -0.88 -1.92 46.65
CA GLU A 242 -2.01 -2.63 46.04
C GLU A 242 -1.89 -2.68 44.51
N GLN A 243 -1.48 -1.59 43.89
CA GLN A 243 -1.26 -1.53 42.44
C GLN A 243 -0.09 -2.44 42.01
N ASN A 244 1.00 -2.48 42.77
CA ASN A 244 2.14 -3.36 42.54
C ASN A 244 1.76 -4.84 42.69
N LEU A 245 0.95 -5.18 43.70
CA LEU A 245 0.42 -6.52 43.90
C LEU A 245 -0.45 -6.98 42.72
N LEU A 246 -1.29 -6.08 42.20
CA LEU A 246 -2.14 -6.35 41.03
C LEU A 246 -1.30 -6.57 39.76
N GLN A 247 -0.24 -5.78 39.58
CA GLN A 247 0.71 -5.97 38.48
C GLN A 247 1.46 -7.31 38.58
N GLN A 248 1.85 -7.74 39.78
CA GLN A 248 2.46 -9.06 39.98
C GLN A 248 1.49 -10.19 39.63
N ARG A 249 0.20 -10.08 40.03
CA ARG A 249 -0.84 -11.04 39.63
C ARG A 249 -1.04 -11.11 38.11
N LEU A 250 -1.03 -9.97 37.43
CA LEU A 250 -1.12 -9.91 35.97
C LEU A 250 0.10 -10.55 35.27
N LYS A 251 1.29 -10.39 35.83
CA LYS A 251 2.50 -11.06 35.31
C LYS A 251 2.40 -12.58 35.44
N LEU A 252 1.86 -13.09 36.55
CA LEU A 252 1.62 -14.52 36.74
C LEU A 252 0.57 -15.09 35.77
N LEU A 253 -0.48 -14.32 35.47
CA LEU A 253 -1.46 -14.69 34.45
C LEU A 253 -0.85 -14.74 33.03
N ASN A 254 0.09 -13.85 32.72
CA ASN A 254 0.82 -13.86 31.45
C ASN A 254 1.85 -15.00 31.33
N THR A 255 2.20 -15.67 32.43
CA THR A 255 3.10 -16.85 32.40
C THR A 255 2.36 -18.18 32.26
N LEU A 256 1.02 -18.18 32.23
CA LEU A 256 0.27 -19.38 31.88
C LEU A 256 0.53 -19.73 30.41
N PRO A 257 0.85 -21.01 30.09
CA PRO A 257 1.13 -21.42 28.72
C PRO A 257 -0.09 -21.12 27.86
N VAL A 258 0.09 -20.19 26.91
CA VAL A 258 -0.88 -19.93 25.85
C VAL A 258 -1.08 -21.26 25.11
N PRO A 259 -2.29 -21.84 25.08
CA PRO A 259 -2.50 -23.08 24.35
C PRO A 259 -2.11 -22.85 22.89
N LEU A 260 -1.14 -23.63 22.44
CA LEU A 260 -0.62 -23.70 21.08
C LEU A 260 -1.74 -24.09 20.11
N TYR A 261 -2.54 -23.13 19.68
CA TYR A 261 -3.40 -23.28 18.51
C TYR A 261 -3.45 -21.99 17.69
N GLY A 262 -2.71 -22.00 16.58
CA GLY A 262 -2.98 -21.19 15.37
C GLY A 262 -2.59 -19.72 15.43
N THR A 263 -1.34 -19.39 15.08
CA THR A 263 -0.90 -18.03 14.80
C THR A 263 -1.41 -17.55 13.43
N SER A 264 -2.67 -17.07 13.41
CA SER A 264 -3.13 -16.10 12.42
C SER A 264 -2.50 -14.75 12.74
N ARG A 265 -1.27 -14.54 12.27
CA ARG A 265 -0.53 -13.30 12.42
C ARG A 265 -0.87 -12.38 11.25
N ASP A 266 -2.13 -11.96 11.13
CA ASP A 266 -2.55 -10.84 10.28
C ASP A 266 -3.98 -10.40 10.67
N GLY A 267 -4.07 -9.26 11.33
CA GLY A 267 -5.32 -8.69 11.85
C GLY A 267 -5.05 -7.38 12.56
N GLY A 268 -4.73 -6.36 11.75
CA GLY A 268 -4.40 -5.02 12.20
C GLY A 268 -5.47 -4.39 13.11
N ALA A 269 -4.98 -3.56 14.01
CA ALA A 269 -5.74 -2.75 14.95
C ALA A 269 -6.69 -1.80 14.22
N PHE A 270 -7.97 -2.19 14.15
CA PHE A 270 -9.08 -1.31 13.74
C PHE A 270 -10.31 -1.62 14.59
N SER A 271 -10.25 -1.39 15.90
CA SER A 271 -11.47 -1.43 16.75
C SER A 271 -11.42 -0.55 18.01
N LEU A 272 -10.69 0.57 18.00
CA LEU A 272 -10.72 1.53 19.12
C LEU A 272 -10.79 2.98 18.62
N SER A 273 -11.83 3.30 17.85
CA SER A 273 -12.27 4.70 17.68
C SER A 273 -13.77 4.78 17.39
N MET A 274 -14.59 4.75 18.43
CA MET A 274 -15.96 5.26 18.41
C MET A 274 -16.21 5.87 19.79
N GLY A 275 -15.90 7.15 19.92
CA GLY A 275 -16.22 7.98 21.09
C GLY A 275 -17.16 9.09 20.66
N SER A 276 -18.47 8.79 20.71
CA SER A 276 -19.54 9.78 20.59
C SER A 276 -19.60 10.63 21.85
N THR A 277 -19.56 11.95 21.67
CA THR A 277 -19.81 12.98 22.66
C THR A 277 -21.30 13.05 23.00
N ALA A 278 -21.70 12.75 24.24
CA ALA A 278 -22.89 13.31 24.86
C ALA A 278 -22.93 13.02 26.38
N SER A 279 -23.00 14.10 27.15
CA SER A 279 -23.77 14.30 28.39
C SER A 279 -23.83 13.18 29.44
N ALA A 280 -23.17 13.40 30.58
CA ALA A 280 -23.78 13.23 31.91
C ALA A 280 -22.86 13.81 32.99
N LYS A 281 -23.19 15.01 33.47
CA LYS A 281 -22.82 15.49 34.81
C LYS A 281 -23.76 14.81 35.83
N SER A 282 -23.22 14.62 37.03
CA SER A 282 -23.89 14.19 38.26
C SER A 282 -23.99 12.68 38.49
N ILE A 283 -23.90 12.35 39.78
CA ILE A 283 -23.90 11.02 40.41
C ILE A 283 -22.50 10.38 40.46
N LEU A 284 -21.76 10.68 41.52
CA LEU A 284 -21.19 9.69 42.45
C LEU A 284 -20.43 10.42 43.58
N SER A 285 -21.20 11.01 44.51
CA SER A 285 -20.84 10.99 45.93
C SER A 285 -21.63 9.84 46.57
N ALA A 286 -21.08 9.27 47.65
CA ALA A 286 -21.63 8.19 48.46
C ALA A 286 -21.61 6.78 47.81
N SER A 287 -20.53 6.03 48.08
CA SER A 287 -20.52 4.60 48.43
C SER A 287 -19.09 4.06 48.39
N HIS A 288 -18.21 4.61 49.24
CA HIS A 288 -16.80 4.17 49.39
C HIS A 288 -16.43 3.89 50.84
N LYS A 289 -17.35 3.29 51.60
CA LYS A 289 -17.08 2.71 52.91
C LYS A 289 -17.92 1.44 53.01
N MET A 290 -17.27 0.34 53.39
CA MET A 290 -17.76 -1.02 53.63
C MET A 290 -17.24 -2.01 52.58
N PHE A 291 -16.59 -3.07 53.07
CA PHE A 291 -15.90 -4.15 52.35
C PHE A 291 -14.48 -3.82 51.89
N PHE A 292 -13.51 -3.77 52.81
CA PHE A 292 -12.19 -4.41 52.65
C PHE A 292 -11.43 -4.30 53.97
N THR A 293 -11.90 -5.05 54.96
CA THR A 293 -11.13 -5.32 56.18
C THR A 293 -11.08 -6.84 56.30
N GLN A 294 -10.15 -7.47 55.60
CA GLN A 294 -9.41 -8.69 55.99
C GLN A 294 -8.55 -9.12 54.78
N PRO A 295 -7.23 -9.36 54.95
CA PRO A 295 -6.39 -9.91 53.90
C PRO A 295 -6.82 -11.35 53.62
N ILE A 296 -7.39 -11.60 52.44
CA ILE A 296 -7.79 -12.94 51.99
C ILE A 296 -6.50 -13.73 51.71
N LYS A 297 -6.14 -14.63 52.63
CA LYS A 297 -5.11 -15.65 52.44
C LYS A 297 -5.70 -16.82 51.63
N ALA A 298 -5.95 -16.60 50.35
CA ALA A 298 -6.32 -17.68 49.43
C ALA A 298 -5.05 -18.24 48.78
N ASN A 299 -4.73 -19.50 49.04
CA ASN A 299 -3.52 -20.16 48.52
C ASN A 299 -3.77 -20.90 47.19
N THR A 300 -5.03 -20.99 46.75
CA THR A 300 -5.46 -21.65 45.51
C THR A 300 -6.48 -20.78 44.77
N VAL A 301 -6.46 -20.84 43.43
CA VAL A 301 -7.31 -19.99 42.55
C VAL A 301 -8.81 -20.27 42.76
N ASP A 302 -9.16 -21.45 43.24
CA ASP A 302 -10.54 -21.90 43.48
C ASP A 302 -11.21 -21.26 44.72
N GLU A 303 -10.43 -20.61 45.59
CA GLU A 303 -10.94 -19.95 46.81
C GLU A 303 -11.31 -18.48 46.61
N LEU A 304 -11.11 -17.93 45.39
CA LEU A 304 -11.46 -16.54 45.10
C LEU A 304 -12.98 -16.41 44.84
N PRO A 305 -13.67 -15.46 45.49
CA PRO A 305 -15.08 -15.24 45.21
C PRO A 305 -15.28 -14.81 43.75
N PRO A 306 -16.37 -15.27 43.09
CA PRO A 306 -16.61 -14.99 41.69
C PRO A 306 -16.66 -13.48 41.45
N ILE A 307 -15.83 -13.01 40.51
CA ILE A 307 -15.74 -11.58 40.16
C ILE A 307 -17.12 -11.09 39.73
N GLN A 308 -17.72 -10.23 40.55
CA GLN A 308 -19.02 -9.66 40.24
C GLN A 308 -18.86 -8.49 39.26
N PHE A 309 -19.12 -8.75 37.98
CA PHE A 309 -19.16 -7.69 36.98
C PHE A 309 -20.34 -6.73 37.21
N THR A 310 -20.08 -5.43 37.07
CA THR A 310 -21.11 -4.38 37.11
C THR A 310 -22.12 -4.55 35.97
N LYS A 311 -23.34 -3.99 36.10
CA LYS A 311 -24.38 -4.07 35.03
C LYS A 311 -23.88 -3.53 33.69
N ALA A 312 -23.05 -2.49 33.67
CA ALA A 312 -22.44 -1.94 32.46
C ALA A 312 -21.44 -2.93 31.83
N GLN A 313 -20.53 -3.49 32.63
CA GLN A 313 -19.59 -4.51 32.16
C GLN A 313 -20.30 -5.77 31.67
N LYS A 314 -21.38 -6.19 32.32
CA LYS A 314 -22.26 -7.29 31.85
C LYS A 314 -22.91 -6.95 30.51
N LYS A 315 -23.26 -5.70 30.23
CA LYS A 315 -23.83 -5.26 28.94
C LYS A 315 -22.77 -5.28 27.82
N THR A 316 -21.55 -4.82 28.11
CA THR A 316 -20.42 -4.86 27.17
C THR A 316 -19.94 -6.29 26.92
N LEU A 317 -19.86 -7.12 27.96
CA LEU A 317 -19.59 -8.55 27.82
C LEU A 317 -20.69 -9.22 27.00
N ARG A 318 -21.97 -8.91 27.23
CA ARG A 318 -23.06 -9.43 26.38
C ARG A 318 -22.97 -8.95 24.93
N SER A 319 -22.46 -7.75 24.63
CA SER A 319 -22.26 -7.33 23.23
C SER A 319 -21.06 -8.03 22.59
N LEU A 320 -20.02 -8.34 23.38
CA LEU A 320 -18.87 -9.14 22.93
C LEU A 320 -19.24 -10.63 22.79
N TYR A 321 -20.07 -11.19 23.66
CA TYR A 321 -20.58 -12.57 23.58
C TYR A 321 -21.72 -12.75 22.56
N LYS A 322 -22.33 -11.66 22.08
CA LYS A 322 -23.16 -11.68 20.86
C LYS A 322 -22.33 -11.93 19.59
N LEU A 323 -21.00 -11.81 19.64
CA LEU A 323 -20.13 -12.59 18.78
C LEU A 323 -20.13 -14.00 19.35
N ASN A 324 -21.06 -14.80 18.84
CA ASN A 324 -21.19 -16.20 19.20
C ASN A 324 -19.79 -16.84 19.07
N PRO A 325 -19.23 -17.46 20.13
CA PRO A 325 -17.92 -18.13 20.04
C PRO A 325 -17.93 -19.28 19.01
N ASN A 326 -19.13 -19.72 18.59
CA ASN A 326 -19.34 -20.62 17.46
C ASN A 326 -19.70 -19.93 16.13
N SER A 327 -19.97 -18.61 16.09
CA SER A 327 -20.00 -17.89 14.81
C SER A 327 -18.57 -17.63 14.38
N LYS A 328 -18.03 -18.57 13.60
CA LYS A 328 -16.88 -18.36 12.73
C LYS A 328 -17.03 -16.98 12.09
N SER A 329 -16.00 -16.15 12.14
CA SER A 329 -15.99 -14.85 11.45
C SER A 329 -16.49 -15.06 10.02
N ASN A 330 -17.64 -14.48 9.67
CA ASN A 330 -18.23 -14.63 8.34
C ASN A 330 -17.38 -13.96 7.24
N TYR A 331 -16.28 -13.31 7.59
CA TYR A 331 -15.28 -12.82 6.66
C TYR A 331 -14.15 -13.85 6.45
N ARG A 332 -14.54 -15.07 6.07
CA ARG A 332 -13.64 -15.96 5.35
C ARG A 332 -14.02 -15.79 3.89
N SER A 333 -13.36 -14.88 3.17
CA SER A 333 -13.39 -14.95 1.71
C SER A 333 -12.89 -16.36 1.38
N ARG A 334 -13.82 -17.24 0.98
CA ARG A 334 -13.51 -18.64 0.64
C ARG A 334 -12.79 -18.64 -0.70
N ARG A 335 -11.62 -18.00 -0.78
CA ARG A 335 -10.76 -18.05 -1.95
C ARG A 335 -10.28 -19.49 -2.08
N GLU A 336 -10.60 -20.08 -3.21
CA GLU A 336 -10.16 -21.43 -3.51
C GLU A 336 -8.78 -21.34 -4.14
N LYS A 337 -7.79 -21.93 -3.48
CA LYS A 337 -6.41 -21.91 -3.95
C LYS A 337 -6.33 -22.52 -5.34
N ILE A 338 -5.64 -21.81 -6.24
CA ILE A 338 -5.38 -22.29 -7.60
C ILE A 338 -4.39 -23.44 -7.52
N LYS A 339 -4.56 -24.43 -8.40
CA LYS A 339 -3.63 -25.56 -8.49
C LYS A 339 -2.29 -25.07 -9.03
N GLN A 340 -1.23 -25.27 -8.26
CA GLN A 340 0.13 -25.06 -8.72
C GLN A 340 0.57 -26.27 -9.55
N LEU A 341 1.10 -26.01 -10.75
CA LEU A 341 1.62 -26.99 -11.68
C LEU A 341 3.13 -26.82 -11.79
N LYS A 342 3.87 -27.92 -11.71
CA LYS A 342 5.33 -27.89 -11.93
C LYS A 342 5.62 -27.67 -13.40
N VAL A 343 6.66 -26.89 -13.71
CA VAL A 343 7.01 -26.56 -15.10
C VAL A 343 7.30 -27.81 -15.95
N ARG A 344 7.84 -28.88 -15.34
CA ARG A 344 8.11 -30.16 -16.03
C ARG A 344 6.85 -30.91 -16.47
N ASP A 345 5.74 -30.72 -15.76
CA ASP A 345 4.47 -31.42 -16.01
C ASP A 345 3.55 -30.58 -16.92
N PHE A 346 4.06 -29.46 -17.45
CA PHE A 346 3.31 -28.48 -18.24
C PHE A 346 2.80 -29.06 -19.56
N ASP A 347 3.69 -29.63 -20.37
CA ASP A 347 3.33 -30.17 -21.67
C ASP A 347 2.33 -31.32 -21.56
N ASP A 348 2.50 -32.20 -20.56
CA ASP A 348 1.57 -33.29 -20.28
C ASP A 348 0.20 -32.79 -19.80
N ALA A 349 0.16 -31.66 -19.09
CA ALA A 349 -1.11 -31.05 -18.65
C ALA A 349 -1.85 -30.42 -19.83
N VAL A 350 -1.14 -29.74 -20.73
CA VAL A 350 -1.70 -29.16 -21.95
C VAL A 350 -2.18 -30.26 -22.91
N ALA A 351 -1.40 -31.33 -23.09
CA ALA A 351 -1.77 -32.45 -23.96
C ALA A 351 -2.99 -33.24 -23.45
N ARG A 352 -3.18 -33.34 -22.13
CA ARG A 352 -4.35 -33.98 -21.50
C ARG A 352 -5.59 -33.10 -21.45
N ASN A 353 -5.48 -31.83 -21.80
CA ASN A 353 -6.60 -30.90 -21.74
C ASN A 353 -7.65 -31.25 -22.81
N PRO A 354 -8.94 -31.43 -22.44
CA PRO A 354 -9.99 -31.69 -23.41
C PRO A 354 -10.06 -30.62 -24.49
N SER A 355 -10.45 -30.99 -25.71
CA SER A 355 -10.50 -30.09 -26.88
C SER A 355 -11.42 -28.87 -26.71
N GLN A 356 -12.36 -28.91 -25.76
CA GLN A 356 -13.31 -27.83 -25.47
C GLN A 356 -13.07 -27.12 -24.13
N THR A 357 -11.90 -27.30 -23.53
CA THR A 357 -11.55 -26.65 -22.26
C THR A 357 -10.47 -25.60 -22.50
N LEU A 358 -10.69 -24.38 -21.99
CA LEU A 358 -9.64 -23.35 -21.97
C LEU A 358 -8.71 -23.59 -20.78
N PHE A 359 -7.45 -23.89 -21.06
CA PHE A 359 -6.40 -24.06 -20.07
C PHE A 359 -5.55 -22.78 -20.00
N ILE A 360 -5.62 -22.08 -18.87
CA ILE A 360 -4.88 -20.84 -18.63
C ILE A 360 -3.72 -21.13 -17.69
N ALA A 361 -2.50 -20.97 -18.20
CA ALA A 361 -1.28 -21.14 -17.45
C ALA A 361 -0.72 -19.77 -17.01
N CYS A 362 -0.84 -19.47 -15.72
CA CYS A 362 -0.35 -18.24 -15.10
C CYS A 362 1.12 -18.42 -14.69
N CYS A 363 2.03 -17.88 -15.50
CA CYS A 363 3.47 -17.87 -15.24
C CYS A 363 3.78 -16.73 -14.25
N MET A 364 4.05 -17.08 -12.99
CA MET A 364 4.22 -16.15 -11.87
C MET A 364 5.62 -16.26 -11.28
N ALA A 365 6.03 -15.27 -10.48
CA ALA A 365 7.20 -15.38 -9.61
C ALA A 365 6.93 -14.72 -8.26
N ASP A 366 7.21 -15.42 -7.16
CA ASP A 366 6.85 -14.98 -5.81
C ASP A 366 7.63 -13.75 -5.34
N TRP A 367 8.79 -13.48 -5.93
CA TRP A 367 9.59 -12.30 -5.64
C TRP A 367 9.04 -11.03 -6.31
N GLN A 368 8.20 -11.16 -7.35
CA GLN A 368 7.66 -10.02 -8.10
C GLN A 368 6.41 -9.44 -7.40
N PRO A 369 6.40 -8.17 -6.97
CA PRO A 369 5.26 -7.58 -6.25
C PRO A 369 3.95 -7.57 -7.05
N LEU A 370 4.03 -7.46 -8.39
CA LEU A 370 2.86 -7.51 -9.27
C LEU A 370 2.17 -8.88 -9.24
N CYS A 371 2.93 -9.98 -9.22
CA CYS A 371 2.39 -11.34 -9.10
C CYS A 371 1.62 -11.52 -7.79
N ARG A 372 2.13 -10.98 -6.67
CA ARG A 372 1.43 -11.02 -5.37
C ARG A 372 0.12 -10.25 -5.38
N LYS A 373 0.04 -9.14 -6.12
CA LYS A 373 -1.20 -8.35 -6.26
C LYS A 373 -2.25 -9.05 -7.12
N VAL A 374 -1.82 -9.77 -8.16
CA VAL A 374 -2.72 -10.46 -9.10
C VAL A 374 -3.25 -11.79 -8.53
N MET A 375 -2.49 -12.48 -7.69
CA MET A 375 -2.88 -13.80 -7.14
C MET A 375 -4.26 -13.80 -6.45
N PRO A 376 -4.61 -12.85 -5.56
CA PRO A 376 -5.96 -12.72 -5.01
C PRO A 376 -7.09 -12.66 -6.04
N VAL A 377 -6.85 -11.98 -7.16
CA VAL A 377 -7.83 -11.79 -8.24
C VAL A 377 -8.04 -13.11 -8.98
N LEU A 378 -6.95 -13.83 -9.26
CA LEU A 378 -7.03 -15.14 -9.90
C LEU A 378 -7.75 -16.18 -9.02
N GLU A 379 -7.53 -16.16 -7.70
CA GLU A 379 -8.23 -17.06 -6.77
C GLU A 379 -9.73 -16.78 -6.71
N GLU A 380 -10.13 -15.51 -6.80
CA GLU A 380 -11.53 -15.10 -6.90
C GLU A 380 -12.17 -15.60 -8.20
N ILE A 381 -11.47 -15.44 -9.34
CA ILE A 381 -11.95 -15.93 -10.64
C ILE A 381 -12.04 -17.46 -10.66
N ASN A 382 -11.02 -18.16 -10.14
CA ASN A 382 -11.03 -19.62 -10.05
C ASN A 382 -12.21 -20.13 -9.21
N GLN A 383 -12.57 -19.40 -8.15
CA GLN A 383 -13.76 -19.70 -7.38
C GLN A 383 -15.05 -19.50 -8.19
N GLU A 384 -15.17 -18.44 -8.99
CA GLU A 384 -16.34 -18.21 -9.84
C GLU A 384 -16.48 -19.28 -10.92
N VAL A 385 -15.38 -19.64 -11.58
CA VAL A 385 -15.34 -20.70 -12.59
C VAL A 385 -15.75 -22.06 -12.02
N ARG A 386 -15.35 -22.39 -10.78
CA ARG A 386 -15.72 -23.66 -10.12
C ARG A 386 -17.13 -23.66 -9.54
N LYS A 387 -17.66 -22.50 -9.18
CA LYS A 387 -19.00 -22.37 -8.60
C LYS A 387 -20.10 -22.67 -9.59
N VAL A 388 -19.86 -22.53 -10.88
CA VAL A 388 -20.79 -22.93 -11.94
C VAL A 388 -20.95 -24.44 -11.81
N PRO A 389 -22.01 -24.92 -11.15
CA PRO A 389 -22.19 -26.34 -10.99
C PRO A 389 -22.41 -26.88 -12.39
N ALA A 390 -21.83 -28.03 -12.70
CA ALA A 390 -22.31 -28.86 -13.80
C ALA A 390 -23.70 -29.38 -13.38
N THR A 391 -24.67 -28.49 -13.20
CA THR A 391 -26.00 -28.86 -12.74
C THR A 391 -26.62 -29.63 -13.90
N PRO A 392 -26.89 -30.94 -13.74
CA PRO A 392 -27.74 -31.62 -14.69
C PRO A 392 -29.08 -30.88 -14.63
N THR A 393 -29.60 -30.50 -15.80
CA THR A 393 -30.86 -29.78 -15.98
C THR A 393 -31.90 -30.38 -15.04
N SER A 394 -32.17 -29.71 -13.91
CA SER A 394 -33.10 -30.24 -12.92
C SER A 394 -34.49 -30.07 -13.50
N ILE A 395 -35.12 -31.19 -13.84
CA ILE A 395 -36.51 -31.23 -14.28
C ILE A 395 -37.35 -30.74 -13.10
N GLY A 396 -38.09 -29.66 -13.27
CA GLY A 396 -38.99 -29.15 -12.24
C GLY A 396 -40.05 -30.20 -11.87
N PRO A 397 -40.71 -30.08 -10.71
CA PRO A 397 -41.77 -31.00 -10.29
C PRO A 397 -42.92 -31.14 -11.32
N ASP A 398 -43.08 -30.13 -12.17
CA ASP A 398 -44.12 -30.08 -13.20
C ASP A 398 -43.65 -30.61 -14.58
N GLY A 399 -42.44 -31.17 -14.66
CA GLY A 399 -41.85 -31.64 -15.92
C GLY A 399 -41.35 -30.51 -16.84
N GLU A 400 -41.57 -29.24 -16.48
CA GLU A 400 -41.03 -28.11 -17.24
C GLU A 400 -39.52 -27.96 -17.01
N LEU A 401 -38.82 -27.78 -18.12
CA LEU A 401 -37.40 -27.44 -18.16
C LEU A 401 -37.25 -26.01 -17.65
N VAL A 402 -36.91 -25.85 -16.36
CA VAL A 402 -36.62 -24.53 -15.80
C VAL A 402 -35.39 -23.99 -16.51
N LYS A 403 -35.59 -23.05 -17.44
CA LYS A 403 -34.48 -22.35 -18.07
C LYS A 403 -33.73 -21.60 -16.97
N PRO A 404 -32.40 -21.78 -16.83
CA PRO A 404 -31.62 -20.99 -15.89
C PRO A 404 -31.87 -19.51 -16.19
N GLN A 405 -32.21 -18.72 -15.17
CA GLN A 405 -32.34 -17.27 -15.30
C GLN A 405 -31.04 -16.69 -15.89
N ASP A 406 -31.17 -15.73 -16.79
CA ASP A 406 -30.09 -15.11 -17.59
C ASP A 406 -28.98 -14.37 -16.78
N ASP A 407 -28.92 -14.54 -15.46
CA ASP A 407 -27.87 -13.99 -14.57
C ASP A 407 -26.61 -14.88 -14.51
N GLU A 408 -26.48 -15.83 -15.42
CA GLU A 408 -25.27 -16.63 -15.57
C GLU A 408 -24.13 -15.75 -16.12
N GLY A 409 -23.13 -15.48 -15.28
CA GLY A 409 -21.98 -14.65 -15.64
C GLY A 409 -21.26 -15.15 -16.92
N PRO A 410 -20.43 -14.33 -17.57
CA PRO A 410 -19.91 -14.57 -18.93
C PRO A 410 -19.06 -15.84 -19.13
N LEU A 411 -18.66 -16.50 -18.04
CA LEU A 411 -17.91 -17.76 -18.05
C LEU A 411 -18.77 -18.99 -17.70
N ALA A 412 -20.06 -18.80 -17.42
CA ALA A 412 -20.98 -19.90 -17.13
C ALA A 412 -21.09 -20.86 -18.32
N GLY A 413 -21.15 -22.15 -18.02
CA GLY A 413 -21.14 -23.23 -19.01
C GLY A 413 -19.80 -23.48 -19.72
N LYS A 414 -18.83 -22.56 -19.64
CA LYS A 414 -17.52 -22.70 -20.29
C LYS A 414 -16.54 -23.44 -19.37
N LYS A 415 -15.93 -24.53 -19.86
CA LYS A 415 -14.91 -25.27 -19.10
C LYS A 415 -13.59 -24.48 -19.13
N VAL A 416 -13.26 -23.83 -18.02
CA VAL A 416 -12.00 -23.11 -17.85
C VAL A 416 -11.19 -23.75 -16.73
N GLN A 417 -9.91 -24.01 -16.99
CA GLN A 417 -8.96 -24.53 -16.01
C GLN A 417 -7.83 -23.53 -15.84
N ILE A 418 -7.73 -22.92 -14.65
CA ILE A 418 -6.65 -22.00 -14.29
C ILE A 418 -5.60 -22.76 -13.48
N VAL A 419 -4.33 -22.65 -13.87
CA VAL A 419 -3.19 -23.19 -13.14
C VAL A 419 -2.12 -22.12 -12.95
N THR A 420 -1.42 -22.17 -11.82
CA THR A 420 -0.26 -21.31 -11.57
C THR A 420 1.03 -22.10 -11.73
N MET A 421 2.07 -21.45 -12.24
CA MET A 421 3.41 -22.01 -12.36
C MET A 421 4.43 -21.02 -11.84
N ASP A 422 5.39 -21.49 -11.05
CA ASP A 422 6.47 -20.65 -10.57
C ASP A 422 7.63 -20.63 -11.57
N MET A 423 7.89 -19.47 -12.15
CA MET A 423 8.98 -19.25 -13.10
C MET A 423 10.36 -19.15 -12.43
N SER A 424 10.41 -19.14 -11.10
CA SER A 424 11.68 -19.29 -10.37
C SER A 424 12.24 -20.72 -10.49
N GLU A 425 11.39 -21.73 -10.69
CA GLU A 425 11.80 -23.13 -10.81
C GLU A 425 12.51 -23.42 -12.14
N SER A 426 12.10 -22.77 -13.23
CA SER A 426 12.63 -23.03 -14.57
C SER A 426 12.39 -21.89 -15.56
N ARG A 427 13.39 -21.65 -16.42
CA ARG A 427 13.33 -20.70 -17.55
C ARG A 427 12.81 -21.32 -18.85
N MET A 428 12.35 -22.57 -18.81
CA MET A 428 11.93 -23.31 -20.02
C MET A 428 10.85 -22.55 -20.80
N LEU A 429 9.78 -22.09 -20.15
CA LEU A 429 8.70 -21.36 -20.82
C LEU A 429 9.11 -19.97 -21.29
N GLN A 430 9.92 -19.26 -20.50
CA GLN A 430 10.49 -17.97 -20.91
C GLN A 430 11.32 -18.09 -22.18
N THR A 431 12.12 -19.17 -22.29
CA THR A 431 12.94 -19.44 -23.48
C THR A 431 12.09 -19.89 -24.67
N ARG A 432 11.09 -20.75 -24.42
CA ARG A 432 10.20 -21.28 -25.47
C ARG A 432 9.40 -20.17 -26.15
N TYR A 433 8.82 -19.27 -25.36
CA TYR A 433 7.95 -18.20 -25.86
C TYR A 433 8.67 -16.85 -25.97
N ASN A 434 9.93 -16.75 -25.57
CA ASN A 434 10.74 -15.52 -25.57
C ASN A 434 10.13 -14.34 -24.77
N PHE A 435 9.53 -14.60 -23.60
CA PHE A 435 9.09 -13.53 -22.70
C PHE A 435 10.04 -13.37 -21.51
N ARG A 436 10.19 -12.14 -21.04
CA ARG A 436 11.01 -11.78 -19.87
C ARG A 436 10.23 -11.23 -18.68
N CYS A 437 8.97 -10.87 -18.89
CA CYS A 437 8.13 -10.24 -17.88
C CYS A 437 7.16 -11.25 -17.26
N VAL A 438 6.97 -11.16 -15.94
CA VAL A 438 5.92 -11.87 -15.19
C VAL A 438 5.02 -10.85 -14.47
N PRO A 439 3.72 -11.09 -14.29
CA PRO A 439 2.98 -12.28 -14.71
C PRO A 439 2.85 -12.38 -16.25
N MET A 440 2.82 -13.61 -16.76
CA MET A 440 2.51 -13.93 -18.15
C MET A 440 1.40 -14.99 -18.19
N PHE A 441 0.37 -14.76 -19.00
CA PHE A 441 -0.78 -15.62 -19.14
C PHE A 441 -0.74 -16.32 -20.50
N LEU A 442 -0.67 -17.65 -20.49
CA LEU A 442 -0.70 -18.47 -21.70
C LEU A 442 -2.02 -19.24 -21.75
N CYS A 443 -2.86 -18.95 -22.73
CA CYS A 443 -4.19 -19.52 -22.88
C CYS A 443 -4.18 -20.57 -24.00
N TYR A 444 -4.43 -21.82 -23.65
CA TYR A 444 -4.54 -22.95 -24.57
C TYR A 444 -5.99 -23.38 -24.70
N PHE A 445 -6.43 -23.67 -25.92
CA PHE A 445 -7.71 -24.32 -26.17
C PHE A 445 -7.43 -25.69 -26.81
N GLY A 446 -7.75 -26.76 -26.10
CA GLY A 446 -7.16 -28.08 -26.36
C GLY A 446 -5.64 -28.04 -26.15
N ALA A 447 -4.88 -28.42 -27.17
CA ALA A 447 -3.41 -28.49 -27.16
C ALA A 447 -2.72 -27.34 -27.93
N GLN A 448 -3.47 -26.32 -28.37
CA GLN A 448 -2.95 -25.22 -29.19
C GLN A 448 -3.07 -23.89 -28.44
N LEU A 449 -2.05 -23.05 -28.60
CA LEU A 449 -1.99 -21.73 -27.98
C LEU A 449 -2.91 -20.77 -28.75
N VAL A 450 -3.86 -20.16 -28.05
CA VAL A 450 -4.82 -19.21 -28.65
C VAL A 450 -4.47 -17.77 -28.31
N HIS A 451 -4.01 -17.52 -27.08
CA HIS A 451 -3.74 -16.17 -26.61
C HIS A 451 -2.57 -16.17 -25.62
N ALA A 452 -1.74 -15.13 -25.67
CA ALA A 452 -0.64 -14.93 -24.75
C ALA A 452 -0.49 -13.43 -24.42
N SER A 453 -0.55 -13.07 -23.14
CA SER A 453 -0.50 -11.65 -22.72
C SER A 453 0.03 -11.47 -21.30
N ASN A 454 0.56 -10.29 -20.99
CA ASN A 454 0.97 -9.84 -19.66
C ASN A 454 0.07 -8.72 -19.09
N THR A 455 -1.04 -8.39 -19.76
CA THR A 455 -1.87 -7.22 -19.42
C THR A 455 -3.06 -7.53 -18.52
N MET A 456 -3.38 -8.79 -18.24
CA MET A 456 -4.55 -9.18 -17.43
C MET A 456 -4.31 -8.91 -15.93
N ARG A 457 -4.62 -7.69 -15.47
CA ARG A 457 -4.37 -7.26 -14.09
C ARG A 457 -5.65 -7.21 -13.27
N THR A 458 -6.76 -6.85 -13.89
CA THR A 458 -8.06 -6.74 -13.23
C THR A 458 -8.93 -7.97 -13.52
N LYS A 459 -9.94 -8.18 -12.67
CA LYS A 459 -10.91 -9.27 -12.83
C LYS A 459 -11.63 -9.20 -14.19
N ASN A 460 -12.08 -8.01 -14.56
CA ASN A 460 -12.85 -7.78 -15.78
C ASN A 460 -12.00 -8.01 -17.03
N GLU A 461 -10.74 -7.54 -17.03
CA GLU A 461 -9.79 -7.82 -18.13
C GLU A 461 -9.56 -9.32 -18.29
N PHE A 462 -9.33 -10.04 -17.19
CA PHE A 462 -9.09 -11.47 -17.24
C PHE A 462 -10.30 -12.23 -17.79
N ILE A 463 -11.50 -11.89 -17.33
CA ILE A 463 -12.75 -12.49 -17.83
C ILE A 463 -12.95 -12.17 -19.31
N ALA A 464 -12.80 -10.92 -19.73
CA ALA A 464 -12.95 -10.51 -21.11
C ALA A 464 -11.96 -11.24 -22.05
N GLN A 465 -10.70 -11.34 -21.63
CA GLN A 465 -9.67 -12.05 -22.40
C GLN A 465 -9.89 -13.57 -22.42
N ALA A 466 -10.37 -14.16 -21.32
CA ALA A 466 -10.73 -15.58 -21.29
C ALA A 466 -11.90 -15.90 -22.23
N VAL A 467 -12.94 -15.04 -22.24
CA VAL A 467 -14.08 -15.17 -23.17
C VAL A 467 -13.61 -15.04 -24.61
N SER A 468 -12.80 -14.02 -24.92
CA SER A 468 -12.22 -13.81 -26.25
C SER A 468 -11.36 -15.01 -26.69
N ALA A 469 -10.53 -15.56 -25.80
CA ALA A 469 -9.72 -16.74 -26.09
C ALA A 469 -10.56 -18.01 -26.33
N ILE A 470 -11.70 -18.17 -25.66
CA ILE A 470 -12.62 -19.28 -25.92
C ILE A 470 -13.26 -19.12 -27.29
N ASP A 471 -13.73 -17.92 -27.61
CA ASP A 471 -14.39 -17.66 -28.89
C ASP A 471 -13.40 -17.79 -30.06
N ALA A 472 -12.14 -17.36 -29.88
CA ALA A 472 -11.06 -17.55 -30.84
C ALA A 472 -10.72 -19.04 -31.01
N GLY A 473 -10.60 -19.80 -29.91
CA GLY A 473 -10.36 -21.24 -29.95
C GLY A 473 -11.47 -22.03 -30.63
N MET A 474 -12.73 -21.65 -30.40
CA MET A 474 -13.89 -22.24 -31.08
C MET A 474 -13.93 -21.95 -32.59
N LYS A 475 -13.46 -20.75 -32.99
CA LYS A 475 -13.36 -20.37 -34.40
C LYS A 475 -12.10 -20.92 -35.10
N GLY A 476 -11.20 -21.55 -34.36
CA GLY A 476 -9.95 -22.09 -34.90
C GLY A 476 -8.85 -21.04 -35.12
N TYR A 477 -8.95 -19.87 -34.47
CA TYR A 477 -7.90 -18.86 -34.50
C TYR A 477 -6.84 -19.18 -33.44
N PHE A 478 -5.78 -19.87 -33.88
CA PHE A 478 -4.65 -20.24 -33.04
C PHE A 478 -3.42 -19.41 -33.40
N LEU A 479 -2.57 -19.16 -32.41
CA LEU A 479 -1.23 -18.62 -32.64
C LEU A 479 -0.36 -19.68 -33.34
N PRO A 480 0.67 -19.27 -34.10
CA PRO A 480 1.61 -20.18 -34.74
C PRO A 480 2.22 -21.18 -33.74
N LYS A 481 2.51 -22.41 -34.17
CA LYS A 481 3.08 -23.47 -33.29
C LYS A 481 4.45 -23.08 -32.70
N ASP A 482 5.17 -22.24 -33.41
CA ASP A 482 6.47 -21.68 -33.07
C ASP A 482 6.38 -20.22 -32.57
N PHE A 483 5.18 -19.79 -32.14
CA PHE A 483 4.95 -18.45 -31.63
C PHE A 483 5.96 -18.10 -30.54
N LYS A 484 6.62 -16.96 -30.73
CA LYS A 484 7.53 -16.32 -29.79
C LYS A 484 7.19 -14.84 -29.76
N PHE A 485 7.21 -14.25 -28.56
CA PHE A 485 7.20 -12.82 -28.43
C PHE A 485 8.43 -12.26 -29.15
N GLN A 486 8.21 -11.31 -30.06
CA GLN A 486 9.31 -10.61 -30.70
C GLN A 486 10.01 -9.81 -29.60
N GLY A 487 11.22 -10.21 -29.26
CA GLY A 487 12.05 -9.41 -28.37
C GLY A 487 12.29 -8.08 -29.06
N VAL A 488 12.19 -6.97 -28.33
CA VAL A 488 12.71 -5.70 -28.82
C VAL A 488 14.20 -5.91 -29.05
N THR A 489 14.59 -6.22 -30.29
CA THR A 489 15.99 -6.23 -30.68
C THR A 489 16.43 -4.78 -30.59
N THR A 490 17.20 -4.48 -29.56
CA THR A 490 17.73 -3.15 -29.20
C THR A 490 18.65 -2.52 -30.24
N ASN A 491 18.62 -2.97 -31.50
CA ASN A 491 19.50 -2.49 -32.55
C ASN A 491 18.91 -1.31 -33.35
N ASP A 492 17.62 -1.00 -33.17
CA ASP A 492 17.03 0.23 -33.72
C ASP A 492 16.99 1.30 -32.62
N ALA A 493 18.05 2.12 -32.57
CA ALA A 493 18.25 3.21 -31.62
C ALA A 493 17.28 4.40 -31.76
N GLY A 494 16.10 4.21 -32.34
CA GLY A 494 15.13 5.26 -32.58
C GLY A 494 13.72 4.70 -32.78
N GLY A 495 12.96 4.55 -31.71
CA GLY A 495 11.56 4.18 -31.82
C GLY A 495 10.91 3.89 -30.47
N HIS A 496 9.91 4.69 -30.12
CA HIS A 496 9.04 4.50 -28.97
C HIS A 496 8.58 3.05 -28.82
N ALA A 497 8.72 2.49 -27.61
CA ALA A 497 8.28 1.15 -27.25
C ALA A 497 6.74 1.02 -27.36
N ILE A 498 6.26 0.54 -28.50
CA ILE A 498 4.88 0.08 -28.68
C ILE A 498 4.86 -1.39 -28.26
N LEU A 499 4.56 -1.66 -26.98
CA LEU A 499 4.29 -3.00 -26.46
C LEU A 499 2.85 -3.48 -26.72
N ASP A 500 2.04 -2.71 -27.45
CA ASP A 500 0.60 -2.98 -27.67
C ASP A 500 0.24 -3.63 -29.03
N ARG A 501 1.21 -3.95 -29.90
CA ARG A 501 0.92 -4.63 -31.18
C ARG A 501 1.48 -6.05 -31.23
N CYS A 502 0.78 -6.96 -30.57
CA CYS A 502 0.74 -8.37 -30.93
C CYS A 502 -0.70 -8.88 -30.86
N MET A 503 -1.61 -8.18 -31.55
CA MET A 503 -2.83 -8.71 -32.20
C MET A 503 -3.17 -7.83 -33.39
#